data_AF-A0A2N5A3R1-F1
#
_entry.id   AF-A0A2N5A3R1-F1
#
_cell.length_a   1.000
_cell.length_b   1.000
_cell.length_c   1.000
_cell.angle_alpha   90.00
_cell.angle_beta   90.00
_cell.angle_gamma   90.00
#
_symmetry.space_group_name_H-M   'P 1'
#
loop_
_entity.id
_entity.type
_entity.pdbx_description
1 polymer ?
#
loop_
_entity_poly.entity_id
_entity_poly.type
_entity_poly.pdbx_seq_one_letter_code
_entity_poly.pdbx_strand_id
1 'polypeptide(L)'
;MTLTARGAEEPVIRADNMRLDVALLPLLSHQLQVKQVMLKGAVIQLTPKTEAVRDSAAPVVPHDNTLPQAPEDRGWSYDVRQLQVADSVLFFQHENGEQVTVRDIRLQMEQDENHRATVDFSGRINRDQRDLALSFSATVQGGDYPHSLKADFSQLSWQLRGAELPPDGINGQGSLQASWQEDGKT
;
A
#
# COMPACT_ATOMS: atom_id res chain seq x y z
N MET A 1 -2.24 15.36 -11.42
CA MET A 1 -1.79 15.82 -10.08
C MET A 1 -0.64 14.94 -9.62
N THR A 2 0.25 15.39 -8.72
CA THR A 2 1.44 14.61 -8.30
C THR A 2 1.65 14.64 -6.78
N LEU A 3 2.15 13.55 -6.21
CA LEU A 3 2.64 13.44 -4.83
C LEU A 3 4.12 13.06 -4.84
N THR A 4 4.97 13.89 -4.27
CA THR A 4 6.42 13.70 -4.22
C THR A 4 6.86 13.54 -2.78
N ALA A 5 7.62 12.49 -2.49
CA ALA A 5 8.27 12.36 -1.19
C ALA A 5 9.30 13.47 -1.00
N ARG A 6 9.57 13.86 0.24
CA ARG A 6 10.49 14.97 0.53
C ARG A 6 11.88 14.67 -0.06
N GLY A 7 12.36 15.55 -0.93
CA GLY A 7 13.69 15.45 -1.55
C GLY A 7 13.82 14.41 -2.66
N ALA A 8 12.75 13.66 -3.00
CA ALA A 8 12.79 12.67 -4.07
C ALA A 8 13.02 13.30 -5.46
N GLU A 9 13.74 12.61 -6.33
CA GLU A 9 14.02 13.04 -7.71
C GLU A 9 12.76 12.98 -8.59
N GLU A 10 11.90 12.01 -8.34
CA GLU A 10 10.65 11.80 -9.06
C GLU A 10 9.44 11.69 -8.10
N PRO A 11 8.23 12.10 -8.52
CA PRO A 11 7.03 11.91 -7.72
C PRO A 11 6.66 10.43 -7.61
N VAL A 12 6.34 10.01 -6.39
CA VAL A 12 5.85 8.66 -6.05
C VAL A 12 4.51 8.39 -6.71
N ILE A 13 3.62 9.39 -6.78
CA ILE A 13 2.29 9.24 -7.39
C ILE A 13 2.09 10.32 -8.43
N ARG A 14 1.65 9.93 -9.62
CA ARG A 14 1.04 10.83 -10.61
C ARG A 14 -0.34 10.27 -10.92
N ALA A 15 -1.39 11.08 -10.90
CA ALA A 15 -2.73 10.57 -11.21
C ALA A 15 -3.57 11.61 -11.96
N ASP A 16 -4.51 11.11 -12.77
CA ASP A 16 -5.51 11.91 -13.47
C ASP A 16 -6.44 12.59 -12.47
N ASN A 17 -6.88 11.84 -11.46
CA ASN A 17 -7.72 12.36 -10.40
C ASN A 17 -7.26 11.82 -9.03
N MET A 18 -7.14 12.75 -8.08
CA MET A 18 -6.88 12.45 -6.66
C MET A 18 -7.89 13.19 -5.81
N ARG A 19 -8.49 12.50 -4.84
CA ARG A 19 -9.39 13.11 -3.86
C ARG A 19 -9.01 12.65 -2.46
N LEU A 20 -8.99 13.62 -1.54
CA LEU A 20 -8.76 13.40 -0.13
C LEU A 20 -9.90 14.07 0.63
N ASP A 21 -10.79 13.26 1.20
CA ASP A 21 -11.88 13.74 2.04
C ASP A 21 -11.45 13.68 3.50
N VAL A 22 -11.43 14.84 4.15
CA VAL A 22 -11.04 14.98 5.55
C VAL A 22 -12.22 15.47 6.39
N ALA A 23 -12.26 15.10 7.66
CA ALA A 23 -13.19 15.72 8.59
C ALA A 23 -12.75 17.16 8.91
N LEU A 24 -13.68 18.11 8.80
CA LEU A 24 -13.43 19.55 9.00
C LEU A 24 -13.45 19.99 10.48
N LEU A 25 -13.24 19.08 11.43
CA LEU A 25 -13.11 19.41 12.86
C LEU A 25 -11.68 19.10 13.35
N PRO A 26 -10.65 19.89 12.98
CA PRO A 26 -9.28 19.40 12.99
C PRO A 26 -8.29 20.35 13.72
N LEU A 27 -8.69 21.06 14.79
CA LEU A 27 -7.81 22.06 15.43
C LEU A 27 -7.62 21.93 16.95
N LEU A 28 -8.33 21.02 17.63
CA LEU A 28 -8.14 20.78 19.07
C LEU A 28 -7.38 19.47 19.37
N SER A 29 -7.44 18.48 18.48
CA SER A 29 -6.96 17.12 18.74
C SER A 29 -5.70 16.70 17.98
N HIS A 30 -5.14 17.56 17.12
CA HIS A 30 -3.95 17.25 16.28
C HIS A 30 -4.09 15.98 15.39
N GLN A 31 -5.31 15.46 15.17
CA GLN A 31 -5.55 14.26 14.37
C GLN A 31 -6.33 14.60 13.09
N LEU A 32 -5.75 14.33 11.92
CA LEU A 32 -6.48 14.38 10.64
C LEU A 32 -7.25 13.07 10.47
N GLN A 33 -8.57 13.14 10.62
CA GLN A 33 -9.42 12.02 10.23
C GLN A 33 -9.63 12.05 8.72
N VAL A 34 -9.04 11.07 8.02
CA VAL A 34 -9.17 10.92 6.57
C VAL A 34 -10.34 9.98 6.30
N LYS A 35 -11.47 10.55 5.85
CA LYS A 35 -12.69 9.78 5.57
C LYS A 35 -12.56 8.91 4.34
N GLN A 36 -11.88 9.42 3.32
CA GLN A 36 -11.72 8.73 2.04
C GLN A 36 -10.50 9.25 1.28
N VAL A 37 -9.75 8.33 0.69
CA VAL A 37 -8.75 8.60 -0.33
C VAL A 37 -9.21 7.94 -1.63
N MET A 38 -9.20 8.68 -2.73
CA MET A 38 -9.47 8.13 -4.06
C MET A 38 -8.37 8.51 -5.04
N LEU A 39 -7.86 7.50 -5.73
CA LEU A 39 -6.82 7.57 -6.74
C LEU A 39 -7.37 6.91 -8.01
N LYS A 40 -7.47 7.66 -9.11
CA LYS A 40 -7.90 7.12 -10.40
C LYS A 40 -6.88 7.45 -11.48
N GLY A 41 -6.57 6.46 -12.32
CA GLY A 41 -5.56 6.62 -13.38
C GLY A 41 -4.19 6.90 -12.79
N ALA A 42 -3.87 6.32 -11.63
CA ALA A 42 -2.64 6.61 -10.93
C ALA A 42 -1.49 5.78 -11.50
N VAL A 43 -0.38 6.44 -11.79
CA VAL A 43 0.95 5.87 -11.96
C VAL A 43 1.67 6.00 -10.62
N ILE A 44 1.79 4.87 -9.93
CA ILE A 44 2.47 4.74 -8.65
C ILE A 44 3.87 4.20 -8.93
N GLN A 45 4.88 4.86 -8.40
CA GLN A 45 6.29 4.51 -8.60
C GLN A 45 6.92 4.31 -7.23
N LEU A 46 7.30 3.06 -6.95
CA LEU A 46 8.04 2.64 -5.78
C LEU A 46 9.42 2.19 -6.26
N THR A 47 10.26 3.17 -6.58
CA THR A 47 11.63 2.98 -7.08
C THR A 47 12.61 3.82 -6.24
N PRO A 48 13.92 3.55 -6.29
CA PRO A 48 14.90 4.33 -5.52
C PRO A 48 14.83 5.85 -5.78
N LYS A 49 14.48 6.27 -7.01
CA LYS A 49 14.35 7.68 -7.38
C LYS A 49 13.18 8.41 -6.73
N THR A 50 12.19 7.65 -6.26
CA THR A 50 10.97 8.18 -5.63
C THR A 50 11.04 8.16 -4.12
N GLU A 51 12.10 7.58 -3.54
CA GLU A 51 12.29 7.55 -2.10
C GLU A 51 12.60 8.94 -1.54
N ALA A 52 12.18 9.17 -0.29
CA ALA A 52 12.52 10.39 0.41
C ALA A 52 14.04 10.44 0.64
N VAL A 53 14.69 11.53 0.23
CA VAL A 53 16.10 11.73 0.52
C VAL A 53 16.25 11.94 2.02
N ARG A 54 16.90 10.98 2.68
CA ARG A 54 17.37 11.13 4.06
C ARG A 54 18.66 11.94 3.99
N ASP A 55 18.66 13.13 4.57
CA ASP A 55 19.88 13.95 4.66
C ASP A 55 20.92 13.19 5.50
N SER A 56 22.07 12.86 4.89
CA SER A 56 23.15 12.12 5.56
C SER A 56 23.76 12.89 6.75
N ALA A 57 23.54 14.20 6.84
CA ALA A 57 23.96 15.05 7.95
C ALA A 57 22.83 15.36 8.93
N ALA A 58 21.60 14.88 8.68
CA ALA A 58 20.55 14.96 9.69
C ALA A 58 20.99 14.14 10.91
N PRO A 59 20.79 14.66 12.14
CA PRO A 59 21.00 13.88 13.34
C PRO A 59 20.28 12.54 13.19
N VAL A 60 21.06 11.45 13.13
CA VAL A 60 20.52 10.11 13.22
C VAL A 60 20.04 9.98 14.65
N VAL A 61 18.75 10.18 14.87
CA VAL A 61 18.12 9.80 16.12
C VAL A 61 18.51 8.34 16.37
N PRO A 62 18.91 7.97 17.61
CA PRO A 62 19.08 6.57 17.98
C PRO A 62 17.89 5.78 17.44
N HIS A 63 18.10 4.52 17.05
CA HIS A 63 17.13 3.65 16.36
C HIS A 63 15.83 3.37 17.13
N ASP A 64 15.41 4.23 18.05
CA ASP A 64 14.03 4.31 18.49
C ASP A 64 13.11 4.60 17.32
N ASN A 65 12.00 3.90 17.38
CA ASN A 65 11.00 3.83 16.33
C ASN A 65 10.60 5.27 15.95
N THR A 66 10.78 5.67 14.69
CA THR A 66 10.28 6.96 14.18
C THR A 66 8.75 7.00 14.12
N LEU A 67 8.08 5.88 14.42
CA LEU A 67 6.65 5.82 14.60
C LEU A 67 6.31 6.16 16.07
N PRO A 68 5.28 7.00 16.30
CA PRO A 68 4.87 7.43 17.63
C PRO A 68 4.64 6.25 18.58
N GLN A 69 5.45 6.14 19.63
CA GLN A 69 5.28 5.09 20.65
C GLN A 69 4.26 5.50 21.73
N ALA A 70 3.96 6.79 21.83
CA ALA A 70 2.94 7.33 22.73
C ALA A 70 1.82 8.03 21.94
N PRO A 71 0.56 8.01 22.42
CA PRO A 71 -0.56 8.74 21.83
C PRO A 71 -0.26 10.21 21.53
N GLU A 72 0.60 10.83 22.35
CA GLU A 72 1.01 12.24 22.32
C GLU A 72 2.26 12.54 21.46
N ASP A 73 3.03 11.53 21.05
CA ASP A 73 4.14 11.67 20.09
C ASP A 73 3.68 11.53 18.63
N ARG A 74 2.37 11.47 18.43
CA ARG A 74 1.75 11.39 17.10
C ARG A 74 1.91 12.71 16.35
N GLY A 75 3.00 12.82 15.59
CA GLY A 75 2.89 13.45 14.27
C GLY A 75 1.69 12.83 13.52
N TRP A 76 1.08 13.58 12.59
CA TRP A 76 -0.15 13.20 11.88
C TRP A 76 -0.30 11.67 11.68
N SER A 77 -1.17 11.02 12.47
CA SER A 77 -1.53 9.62 12.28
C SER A 77 -2.65 9.56 11.23
N TYR A 78 -2.37 9.00 10.06
CA TYR A 78 -3.34 8.89 8.98
C TYR A 78 -4.28 7.71 9.26
N ASP A 79 -5.42 8.00 9.88
CA ASP A 79 -6.52 7.04 10.00
C ASP A 79 -7.38 7.12 8.73
N VAL A 80 -7.06 6.26 7.75
CA VAL A 80 -7.74 6.20 6.45
C VAL A 80 -8.90 5.22 6.54
N ARG A 81 -10.12 5.75 6.67
CA ARG A 81 -11.33 4.93 6.78
C ARG A 81 -11.72 4.24 5.46
N GLN A 82 -11.42 4.88 4.32
CA GLN A 82 -11.74 4.31 3.01
C GLN A 82 -10.63 4.65 2.01
N LEU A 83 -10.20 3.66 1.24
CA LEU A 83 -9.24 3.82 0.17
C LEU A 83 -9.80 3.20 -1.11
N GLN A 84 -9.78 3.98 -2.18
CA GLN A 84 -10.15 3.54 -3.51
C GLN A 84 -9.03 3.82 -4.50
N VAL A 85 -8.57 2.78 -5.18
CA VAL A 85 -7.64 2.87 -6.30
C VAL A 85 -8.33 2.24 -7.50
N ALA A 86 -8.37 2.94 -8.62
CA ALA A 86 -8.99 2.45 -9.84
C ALA A 86 -8.14 2.77 -11.06
N ASP A 87 -8.12 1.83 -12.00
CA ASP A 87 -7.47 1.96 -13.31
C ASP A 87 -6.01 2.44 -13.20
N SER A 88 -5.29 1.90 -12.21
CA SER A 88 -3.95 2.37 -11.83
C SER A 88 -2.85 1.37 -12.21
N VAL A 89 -1.62 1.87 -12.28
CA VAL A 89 -0.41 1.09 -12.58
C VAL A 89 0.62 1.35 -11.48
N LEU A 90 1.26 0.29 -10.99
CA LEU A 90 2.37 0.34 -10.07
C LEU A 90 3.64 -0.12 -10.78
N PHE A 91 4.68 0.69 -10.69
CA PHE A 91 6.06 0.31 -10.98
C PHE A 91 6.78 0.11 -9.65
N PHE A 92 7.16 -1.12 -9.36
CA PHE A 92 7.91 -1.47 -8.15
C PHE A 92 9.31 -1.90 -8.53
N GLN A 93 10.32 -1.32 -7.90
CA GLN A 93 11.71 -1.70 -8.06
C GLN A 93 12.41 -1.55 -6.71
N HIS A 94 12.90 -2.66 -6.16
CA HIS A 94 13.82 -2.64 -5.03
C HIS A 94 15.25 -2.34 -5.52
N GLU A 95 16.10 -1.73 -4.69
CA GLU A 95 17.51 -1.42 -4.99
C GLU A 95 18.23 -2.53 -5.77
N ASN A 96 18.76 -2.16 -6.95
CA ASN A 96 19.46 -3.05 -7.90
C ASN A 96 18.65 -4.27 -8.39
N GLY A 97 17.36 -4.34 -8.08
CA GLY A 97 16.44 -5.38 -8.50
C GLY A 97 15.76 -5.10 -9.84
N GLU A 98 15.13 -6.13 -10.38
CA GLU A 98 14.30 -6.04 -11.57
C GLU A 98 13.00 -5.28 -11.26
N GLN A 99 12.58 -4.43 -12.20
CA GLN A 99 11.33 -3.69 -12.07
C GLN A 99 10.14 -4.59 -12.37
N VAL A 100 9.20 -4.66 -11.41
CA VAL A 100 7.92 -5.34 -11.55
C VAL A 100 6.85 -4.29 -11.87
N THR A 101 6.05 -4.57 -12.92
CA THR A 101 4.92 -3.71 -13.27
C THR A 101 3.61 -4.42 -12.95
N VAL A 102 2.76 -3.78 -12.15
CA VAL A 102 1.40 -4.20 -11.86
C VAL A 102 0.45 -3.23 -12.57
N ARG A 103 -0.46 -3.74 -13.37
CA ARG A 103 -1.43 -2.96 -14.15
C ARG A 103 -2.85 -3.30 -13.75
N ASP A 104 -3.78 -2.49 -14.23
CA ASP A 104 -5.22 -2.67 -14.04
C ASP A 104 -5.59 -2.81 -12.56
N ILE A 105 -4.85 -2.08 -11.70
CA ILE A 105 -5.03 -2.14 -10.25
C ILE A 105 -6.40 -1.57 -9.91
N ARG A 106 -7.18 -2.40 -9.23
CA ARG A 106 -8.36 -1.97 -8.49
C ARG A 106 -8.19 -2.40 -7.05
N LEU A 107 -8.30 -1.45 -6.14
CA LEU A 107 -8.29 -1.69 -4.72
C LEU A 107 -9.44 -0.91 -4.09
N GLN A 108 -10.25 -1.60 -3.29
CA GLN A 108 -11.19 -0.99 -2.39
C GLN A 108 -10.87 -1.46 -0.99
N MET A 109 -10.73 -0.52 -0.06
CA MET A 109 -10.55 -0.82 1.34
C MET A 109 -11.50 0.05 2.16
N GLU A 110 -12.13 -0.57 3.16
CA GLU A 110 -12.98 0.08 4.14
C GLU A 110 -12.56 -0.40 5.53
N GLN A 111 -12.31 0.54 6.44
CA GLN A 111 -11.86 0.28 7.81
C GLN A 111 -12.92 0.73 8.82
N ASP A 112 -13.14 -0.08 9.85
CA ASP A 112 -14.00 0.24 10.98
C ASP A 112 -13.25 1.00 12.11
N GLU A 113 -13.99 1.37 13.16
CA GLU A 113 -13.44 2.08 14.33
C GLU A 113 -12.42 1.25 15.12
N ASN A 114 -12.43 -0.08 14.96
CA ASN A 114 -11.48 -0.99 15.61
C ASN A 114 -10.25 -1.26 14.73
N HIS A 115 -10.05 -0.47 13.67
CA HIS A 115 -8.98 -0.63 12.69
C HIS A 115 -8.99 -2.00 12.02
N ARG A 116 -10.19 -2.58 11.84
CA ARG A 116 -10.40 -3.77 11.01
C ARG A 116 -10.80 -3.33 9.63
N ALA A 117 -10.03 -3.72 8.63
CA ALA A 117 -10.26 -3.35 7.25
C ALA A 117 -10.73 -4.54 6.40
N THR A 118 -11.74 -4.34 5.57
CA THR A 118 -12.06 -5.22 4.45
C THR A 118 -11.36 -4.69 3.21
N VAL A 119 -10.64 -5.55 2.49
CA VAL A 119 -9.86 -5.20 1.31
C VAL A 119 -10.25 -6.09 0.15
N ASP A 120 -10.65 -5.47 -0.96
CA ASP A 120 -10.84 -6.13 -2.25
C ASP A 120 -9.78 -5.61 -3.23
N PHE A 121 -9.03 -6.53 -3.82
CA PHE A 121 -7.95 -6.21 -4.74
C PHE A 121 -8.05 -7.03 -6.02
N SER A 122 -7.72 -6.39 -7.15
CA SER A 122 -7.38 -7.08 -8.38
C SER A 122 -6.28 -6.35 -9.14
N GLY A 123 -5.47 -7.09 -9.89
CA GLY A 123 -4.43 -6.53 -10.74
C GLY A 123 -3.81 -7.57 -11.64
N ARG A 124 -2.96 -7.10 -12.55
CA ARG A 124 -2.24 -7.94 -13.51
C ARG A 124 -0.75 -7.64 -13.46
N ILE A 125 0.07 -8.67 -13.33
CA ILE A 125 1.53 -8.57 -13.36
C ILE A 125 2.00 -9.14 -14.69
N ASN A 126 2.86 -8.41 -15.39
CA ASN A 126 3.49 -8.91 -16.62
C ASN A 126 5.01 -8.98 -16.43
N ARG A 127 5.59 -10.16 -16.67
CA ARG A 127 7.03 -10.41 -16.58
C ARG A 127 7.41 -11.57 -17.50
N ASP A 128 8.52 -11.46 -18.23
CA ASP A 128 9.08 -12.54 -19.07
C ASP A 128 8.08 -13.18 -20.04
N GLN A 129 7.29 -12.38 -20.76
CA GLN A 129 6.22 -12.85 -21.65
C GLN A 129 5.14 -13.69 -20.95
N ARG A 130 5.04 -13.57 -19.61
CA ARG A 130 4.00 -14.17 -18.77
C ARG A 130 3.16 -13.08 -18.15
N ASP A 131 1.88 -13.40 -18.02
CA ASP A 131 0.85 -12.55 -17.47
C ASP A 131 0.16 -13.30 -16.32
N LEU A 132 0.21 -12.70 -15.14
CA LEU A 132 -0.42 -13.17 -13.92
C LEU A 132 -1.57 -12.22 -13.56
N ALA A 133 -2.81 -12.67 -13.72
CA ALA A 133 -3.97 -12.03 -13.12
C ALA A 133 -4.13 -12.53 -11.69
N LEU A 134 -4.27 -11.60 -10.74
CA LEU A 134 -4.45 -11.87 -9.32
C LEU A 134 -5.66 -11.09 -8.80
N SER A 135 -6.49 -11.72 -7.98
CA SER A 135 -7.49 -11.01 -7.18
C SER A 135 -7.69 -11.66 -5.82
N PHE A 136 -8.03 -10.87 -4.82
CA PHE A 136 -8.35 -11.37 -3.49
C PHE A 136 -9.34 -10.46 -2.76
N SER A 137 -10.07 -11.08 -1.84
CA SER A 137 -10.76 -10.40 -0.74
C SER A 137 -10.09 -10.78 0.58
N ALA A 138 -9.84 -9.82 1.46
CA ALA A 138 -9.17 -10.03 2.73
C ALA A 138 -9.79 -9.20 3.86
N THR A 139 -9.72 -9.72 5.09
CA THR A 139 -9.93 -8.94 6.31
C THR A 139 -8.61 -8.72 7.01
N VAL A 140 -8.28 -7.47 7.32
CA VAL A 140 -7.02 -7.07 7.95
C VAL A 140 -7.31 -6.51 9.34
N GLN A 141 -6.57 -6.96 10.35
CA GLN A 141 -6.63 -6.45 11.72
C GLN A 141 -5.38 -5.59 11.94
N GLY A 142 -5.56 -4.27 11.89
CA GLY A 142 -4.49 -3.27 12.03
C GLY A 142 -4.51 -2.49 13.34
N GLY A 143 -5.36 -2.84 14.30
CA GLY A 143 -5.51 -2.10 15.57
C GLY A 143 -4.27 -2.09 16.46
N ASP A 144 -3.31 -2.99 16.22
CA ASP A 144 -2.03 -3.05 16.91
C ASP A 144 -0.86 -2.65 16.00
N TYR A 145 -1.14 -2.04 14.84
CA TYR A 145 -0.09 -1.45 14.01
C TYR A 145 0.51 -0.23 14.74
N PRO A 146 1.84 -0.07 14.81
CA PRO A 146 2.86 -0.74 14.00
C PRO A 146 3.51 -1.99 14.61
N HIS A 147 2.98 -2.57 15.69
CA HIS A 147 3.59 -3.73 16.34
C HIS A 147 3.15 -5.07 15.73
N SER A 148 1.90 -5.17 15.29
CA SER A 148 1.43 -6.37 14.59
C SER A 148 0.37 -6.07 13.55
N LEU A 149 0.28 -6.96 12.55
CA LEU A 149 -0.71 -6.93 11.49
C LEU A 149 -1.15 -8.37 11.19
N LYS A 150 -2.46 -8.62 11.13
CA LYS A 150 -2.99 -9.93 10.70
C LYS A 150 -3.90 -9.73 9.49
N ALA A 151 -3.80 -10.60 8.51
CA ALA A 151 -4.61 -10.57 7.30
C ALA A 151 -5.13 -11.98 6.98
N ASP A 152 -6.45 -12.10 6.83
CA ASP A 152 -7.14 -13.31 6.41
C ASP A 152 -7.65 -13.11 4.97
N PHE A 153 -7.03 -13.78 4.01
CA PHE A 153 -7.42 -13.78 2.59
C PHE A 153 -8.40 -14.92 2.35
N SER A 154 -9.67 -14.61 2.09
CA SER A 154 -10.74 -15.60 1.98
C SER A 154 -11.02 -16.04 0.55
N GLN A 155 -10.77 -15.19 -0.44
CA GLN A 155 -11.09 -15.42 -1.85
C GLN A 155 -9.91 -15.10 -2.77
N LEU A 156 -8.76 -15.73 -2.55
CA LEU A 156 -7.61 -15.57 -3.44
C LEU A 156 -7.86 -16.34 -4.73
N SER A 157 -7.69 -15.69 -5.88
CA SER A 157 -7.70 -16.35 -7.19
C SER A 157 -6.58 -15.85 -8.08
N TRP A 158 -6.01 -16.76 -8.88
CA TRP A 158 -4.94 -16.42 -9.81
C TRP A 158 -5.10 -17.14 -11.13
N GLN A 159 -4.59 -16.50 -12.19
CA GLN A 159 -4.44 -17.09 -13.51
C GLN A 159 -3.12 -16.63 -14.12
N LEU A 160 -2.25 -17.59 -14.42
CA LEU A 160 -0.97 -17.40 -15.08
C LEU A 160 -1.05 -17.91 -16.51
N ARG A 161 -0.69 -17.07 -17.48
CA ARG A 161 -0.66 -17.39 -18.92
C ARG A 161 0.63 -16.86 -19.53
N GLY A 162 1.05 -17.40 -20.67
CA GLY A 162 2.20 -16.89 -21.42
C GLY A 162 3.16 -17.97 -21.90
N ALA A 163 4.41 -17.56 -22.16
CA ALA A 163 5.44 -18.44 -22.70
C ALA A 163 5.68 -19.68 -21.81
N GLU A 164 5.83 -20.83 -22.45
CA GLU A 164 6.15 -22.13 -21.82
C GLU A 164 5.06 -22.65 -20.85
N LEU A 165 3.83 -22.15 -20.96
CA LEU A 165 2.67 -22.62 -20.19
C LEU A 165 1.66 -23.35 -21.10
N PRO A 166 0.78 -24.20 -20.54
CA PRO A 166 -0.32 -24.80 -21.30
C PRO A 166 -1.20 -23.72 -21.97
N PRO A 167 -1.87 -24.04 -23.10
CA PRO A 167 -2.74 -23.09 -23.79
C PRO A 167 -3.81 -22.45 -22.90
N ASP A 168 -4.35 -23.22 -21.95
CA ASP A 168 -5.37 -22.75 -20.98
C ASP A 168 -4.78 -21.97 -19.79
N GLY A 169 -3.45 -21.97 -19.67
CA GLY A 169 -2.70 -21.42 -18.54
C GLY A 169 -2.78 -22.27 -17.27
N ILE A 170 -2.29 -21.71 -16.18
CA ILE A 170 -2.39 -22.27 -14.82
C ILE A 170 -3.34 -21.37 -14.04
N ASN A 171 -4.41 -21.93 -13.49
CA ASN A 171 -5.35 -21.20 -12.65
C ASN A 171 -5.47 -21.87 -11.28
N GLY A 172 -5.93 -21.11 -10.29
CA GLY A 172 -6.18 -21.63 -8.97
C GLY A 172 -6.94 -20.65 -8.10
N GLN A 173 -7.45 -21.20 -6.99
CA GLN A 173 -8.14 -20.46 -5.95
C GLN A 173 -7.61 -20.94 -4.59
N GLY A 174 -7.71 -20.10 -3.58
CA GLY A 174 -7.30 -20.46 -2.24
C GLY A 174 -7.67 -19.44 -1.19
N SER A 175 -7.23 -19.75 0.02
CA SER A 175 -7.25 -18.86 1.17
C SER A 175 -5.87 -18.84 1.81
N LEU A 176 -5.50 -17.71 2.39
CA LEU A 176 -4.21 -17.51 3.04
C LEU A 176 -4.44 -16.77 4.34
N GLN A 177 -3.69 -17.09 5.39
CA GLN A 177 -3.58 -16.26 6.58
C GLN A 177 -2.13 -15.79 6.67
N ALA A 178 -1.97 -14.49 6.84
CA ALA A 178 -0.67 -13.87 7.02
C ALA A 178 -0.67 -13.07 8.33
N SER A 179 0.44 -13.14 9.05
CA SER A 179 0.68 -12.34 10.24
C SER A 179 2.07 -11.76 10.17
N TRP A 180 2.17 -10.46 10.42
CA TRP A 180 3.43 -9.76 10.61
C TRP A 180 3.50 -9.26 12.05
N GLN A 181 4.69 -9.32 12.62
CA GLN A 181 4.99 -8.83 13.96
C GLN A 181 6.32 -8.09 13.89
N GLU A 182 6.39 -6.93 14.54
CA GLU A 182 7.62 -6.18 14.69
C GLU A 182 8.61 -7.02 15.52
N ASP A 183 9.83 -7.18 15.02
CA ASP A 183 10.88 -7.89 15.77
C ASP A 183 11.14 -7.15 17.08
N GLY A 184 11.00 -7.87 18.19
CA GLY A 184 11.31 -7.34 19.51
C GLY A 184 12.76 -6.89 19.55
N LYS A 185 12.99 -5.59 19.75
CA LYS A 185 14.33 -5.05 20.00
C LYS A 185 14.88 -5.66 21.30
N THR A 186 15.80 -6.61 21.19
CA THR A 186 16.64 -7.07 22.32
C THR A 186 17.95 -6.31 22.36
#